data_AF-A0A0F3GWM5-F1
#
_entry.id   AF-A0A0F3GWM5-F1
#
_cell.length_a   1.000
_cell.length_b   1.000
_cell.length_c   1.000
_cell.angle_alpha   90.00
_cell.angle_beta   90.00
_cell.angle_gamma   90.00
#
_symmetry.space_group_name_H-M   'P 1'
#
loop_
_entity.id
_entity.type
_entity.pdbx_description
1 polymer ?
#
loop_
_entity_poly.entity_id
_entity_poly.type
_entity_poly.pdbx_seq_one_letter_code
_entity_poly.pdbx_strand_id
1 'polypeptide(L)'
;MAKRTTFGNTWWGKAWVTAMEKIDYNTNRLPRGRRYANNGSVREIKISEGNVKAKVKGSRPSPYKIDIELPKFTEKQIKEIEGIINDNPALCSMLSIGQLPEGILSLLDSHKIHLFPNSWNDVQSDCSCPDWANPCKHLAAVYYIIANEVDKNPFIVFNLRGVPTERLISAAGIHDEQSHDQWEKYKEKFVPFDSVDMKEYYCSISAIPDLTFKPLDIGLMFLLLQDNPLFYRDGNLKEILSGIYKTVVGKIDTQFLIEDEDEGLLRDNDVYLSYNSNNVLQTFITPPDDLPSELDYKTDVNKVPIIDEKKFAIKYKEHNGCNVTFYKLVAYLANHPDPSECSTSLKFLKYTVSLSMALIRAAAFIPEVFAYSKDEFTIRYVPLINDEHIRNAIDYQAHLMPINVAYNQKAKTLLTRQGAYDILCWTITTLIHNLLTEMYSRISDTLLDTFTKGEVFKVTTFQQSNTAKSITDWLENLSIRKKDISPLIRIEMKEDDEFEVNVDIHNKALPSSPIIPLSQIFGKQKQLYSQPIDVVRTDILKQLVIASMHMPELKGILESKGLRPSIVTLQDMANIIGKVHTVFEILGISIVIPKGLRDLAKPRLFLKASTKSGSTAVSYISLN
;
A
#
# COMPACT_ATOMS: atom_id res chain seq x y z
N MET A 1 11.10 8.76 -28.12
CA MET A 1 11.98 7.56 -28.17
C MET A 1 11.69 6.76 -26.91
N ALA A 2 11.47 5.44 -27.00
CA ALA A 2 11.31 4.61 -25.79
C ALA A 2 12.61 4.66 -24.96
N LYS A 3 12.48 5.04 -23.68
CA LYS A 3 13.58 5.16 -22.72
C LYS A 3 14.27 3.79 -22.58
N ARG A 4 15.60 3.75 -22.69
CA ARG A 4 16.39 2.51 -22.54
C ARG A 4 16.16 1.92 -21.15
N THR A 5 15.76 0.65 -21.08
CA THR A 5 15.59 -0.07 -19.83
C THR A 5 16.93 -0.62 -19.35
N THR A 6 17.34 -0.25 -18.13
CA THR A 6 18.38 -0.94 -17.38
C THR A 6 17.76 -2.18 -16.71
N PHE A 7 18.47 -3.30 -16.75
CA PHE A 7 18.02 -4.57 -16.18
C PHE A 7 18.88 -4.90 -14.95
N GLY A 8 18.26 -5.44 -13.89
CA GLY A 8 18.96 -5.75 -12.65
C GLY A 8 19.20 -4.49 -11.81
N ASN A 9 18.13 -3.77 -11.53
CA ASN A 9 18.15 -2.53 -10.76
C ASN A 9 18.11 -2.78 -9.25
N THR A 10 17.59 -3.93 -8.81
CA THR A 10 17.73 -4.40 -7.42
C THR A 10 18.92 -5.35 -7.29
N TRP A 11 19.35 -5.63 -6.06
CA TRP A 11 20.43 -6.60 -5.86
C TRP A 11 20.04 -8.00 -6.37
N TRP A 12 18.78 -8.42 -6.23
CA TRP A 12 18.31 -9.73 -6.68
C TRP A 12 18.16 -9.81 -8.21
N GLY A 13 17.69 -8.74 -8.86
CA GLY A 13 17.70 -8.66 -10.32
C GLY A 13 19.13 -8.60 -10.87
N LYS A 14 20.03 -7.88 -10.19
CA LYS A 14 21.46 -7.87 -10.51
C LYS A 14 22.08 -9.24 -10.30
N ALA A 15 21.70 -9.99 -9.26
CA ALA A 15 22.16 -11.35 -9.02
C ALA A 15 21.72 -12.28 -10.16
N TRP A 16 20.49 -12.17 -10.65
CA TRP A 16 20.03 -12.88 -11.84
C TRP A 16 20.85 -12.54 -13.09
N VAL A 17 21.01 -11.24 -13.40
CA VAL A 17 21.79 -10.80 -14.57
C VAL A 17 23.24 -11.28 -14.45
N THR A 18 23.83 -11.17 -13.27
CA THR A 18 25.20 -11.62 -12.99
C THR A 18 25.33 -13.13 -13.14
N ALA A 19 24.35 -13.91 -12.70
CA ALA A 19 24.34 -15.36 -12.89
C ALA A 19 24.33 -15.71 -14.39
N MET A 20 23.45 -15.08 -15.17
CA MET A 20 23.39 -15.28 -16.61
C MET A 20 24.70 -14.85 -17.31
N GLU A 21 25.26 -13.69 -16.95
CA GLU A 21 26.50 -13.17 -17.54
C GLU A 21 27.73 -14.01 -17.18
N LYS A 22 27.78 -14.59 -15.97
CA LYS A 22 28.82 -15.56 -15.59
C LYS A 22 28.74 -16.83 -16.43
N ILE A 23 27.53 -17.35 -16.68
CA ILE A 23 27.33 -18.54 -17.53
C ILE A 23 27.69 -18.23 -18.99
N ASP A 24 27.42 -17.00 -19.47
CA ASP A 24 27.70 -16.55 -20.84
C ASP A 24 29.16 -16.13 -21.10
N TYR A 25 30.06 -16.18 -20.11
CA TYR A 25 31.43 -15.65 -20.20
C TYR A 25 32.19 -16.10 -21.46
N ASN A 26 31.96 -17.34 -21.91
CA ASN A 26 32.62 -17.90 -23.09
C ASN A 26 31.95 -17.58 -24.43
N THR A 27 30.66 -17.20 -24.44
CA THR A 27 29.91 -17.04 -25.69
C THR A 27 29.58 -15.58 -26.04
N ASN A 28 29.56 -14.69 -25.04
CA ASN A 28 29.32 -13.24 -25.17
C ASN A 28 28.09 -12.91 -26.05
N ARG A 29 27.02 -13.70 -25.89
CA ARG A 29 25.80 -13.61 -26.69
C ARG A 29 24.71 -12.77 -26.03
N LEU A 30 24.76 -12.60 -24.71
CA LEU A 30 23.78 -11.80 -23.97
C LEU A 30 23.68 -10.33 -24.42
N PRO A 31 24.77 -9.59 -24.73
CA PRO A 31 24.66 -8.17 -25.09
C PRO A 31 23.75 -7.91 -26.30
N ARG A 32 23.69 -8.84 -27.26
CA ARG A 32 22.79 -8.72 -28.43
C ARG A 32 21.31 -8.90 -28.05
N GLY A 33 21.02 -9.80 -27.11
CA GLY A 33 19.66 -9.99 -26.57
C GLY A 33 19.17 -8.78 -25.80
N ARG A 34 20.05 -8.08 -25.08
CA ARG A 34 19.73 -6.84 -24.35
C ARG A 34 19.09 -5.77 -25.25
N ARG A 35 19.54 -5.66 -26.50
CA ARG A 35 18.95 -4.74 -27.50
C ARG A 35 17.52 -5.14 -27.90
N TYR A 36 17.25 -6.44 -28.04
CA TYR A 36 15.93 -6.98 -28.36
C TYR A 36 14.95 -6.86 -27.19
N ALA A 37 15.44 -6.99 -25.96
CA ALA A 37 14.64 -6.69 -24.78
C ALA A 37 14.24 -5.19 -24.75
N ASN A 38 15.21 -4.31 -24.99
CA ASN A 38 15.02 -2.85 -24.94
C ASN A 38 14.12 -2.25 -26.04
N ASN A 39 14.05 -2.87 -27.23
CA ASN A 39 13.26 -2.33 -28.33
C ASN A 39 11.83 -2.89 -28.39
N GLY A 40 11.39 -3.61 -27.33
CA GLY A 40 10.05 -4.20 -27.27
C GLY A 40 9.85 -5.39 -28.21
N SER A 41 10.93 -6.09 -28.61
CA SER A 41 10.79 -7.28 -29.46
C SER A 41 10.15 -8.45 -28.72
N VAL A 42 10.28 -8.53 -27.40
CA VAL A 42 9.55 -9.51 -26.58
C VAL A 42 8.11 -9.03 -26.44
N ARG A 43 7.17 -9.73 -27.09
CA ARG A 43 5.76 -9.34 -27.20
C ARG A 43 4.88 -9.95 -26.10
N GLU A 44 5.25 -11.14 -25.66
CA GLU A 44 4.54 -11.88 -24.62
C GLU A 44 5.58 -12.66 -23.83
N ILE A 45 5.36 -12.74 -22.53
CA ILE A 45 6.05 -13.68 -21.65
C ILE A 45 5.00 -14.14 -20.63
N LYS A 46 5.10 -15.39 -20.18
CA LYS A 46 4.22 -16.00 -19.21
C LYS A 46 5.11 -16.81 -18.31
N ILE A 47 5.20 -16.37 -17.05
CA ILE A 47 5.96 -17.05 -16.02
C ILE A 47 4.96 -17.88 -15.22
N SER A 48 5.24 -19.18 -15.13
CA SER A 48 4.47 -20.17 -14.39
C SER A 48 5.43 -21.02 -13.57
N GLU A 49 4.92 -21.87 -12.68
CA GLU A 49 5.74 -22.69 -11.77
C GLU A 49 6.74 -23.58 -12.53
N GLY A 50 8.02 -23.18 -12.50
CA GLY A 50 9.11 -23.86 -13.18
C GLY A 50 9.31 -23.51 -14.66
N ASN A 51 8.41 -22.76 -15.29
CA ASN A 51 8.41 -22.60 -16.74
C ASN A 51 8.09 -21.18 -17.21
N VAL A 52 8.85 -20.71 -18.20
CA VAL A 52 8.68 -19.42 -18.87
C VAL A 52 8.40 -19.65 -20.35
N LYS A 53 7.21 -19.24 -20.80
CA LYS A 53 6.88 -19.20 -22.23
C LYS A 53 6.91 -17.76 -22.72
N ALA A 54 7.53 -17.52 -23.86
CA ALA A 54 7.56 -16.18 -24.44
C ALA A 54 7.40 -16.17 -25.96
N LYS A 55 7.01 -15.00 -26.49
CA LYS A 55 6.94 -14.72 -27.93
C LYS A 55 7.84 -13.54 -28.27
N VAL A 56 8.83 -13.77 -29.12
CA VAL A 56 9.82 -12.76 -29.50
C VAL A 56 9.73 -12.46 -30.99
N LYS A 57 9.46 -11.20 -31.33
CA LYS A 57 9.49 -10.70 -32.70
C LYS A 57 10.93 -10.74 -33.22
N GLY A 58 11.12 -11.42 -34.35
CA GLY A 58 12.36 -11.38 -35.10
C GLY A 58 12.09 -11.06 -36.57
N SER A 59 12.85 -11.68 -37.46
CA SER A 59 12.73 -11.47 -38.91
C SER A 59 11.43 -12.00 -39.52
N ARG A 60 10.80 -13.02 -38.94
CA ARG A 60 9.54 -13.60 -39.46
C ARG A 60 8.31 -12.74 -39.11
N PRO A 61 7.23 -12.80 -39.92
CA PRO A 61 5.96 -12.14 -39.60
C PRO A 61 5.38 -12.58 -38.25
N SER A 62 5.34 -13.89 -38.00
CA SER A 62 4.96 -14.47 -36.71
C SER A 62 6.14 -14.43 -35.71
N PRO A 63 5.91 -14.01 -34.44
CA PRO A 63 6.91 -14.10 -33.38
C PRO A 63 7.41 -15.54 -33.14
N TYR A 64 8.69 -15.69 -32.80
CA TYR A 64 9.27 -16.95 -32.37
C TYR A 64 8.76 -17.32 -30.98
N LYS A 65 8.42 -18.60 -30.80
CA LYS A 65 8.10 -19.20 -29.50
C LYS A 65 9.39 -19.55 -28.76
N ILE A 66 9.40 -19.22 -27.48
CA ILE A 66 10.46 -19.51 -26.52
C ILE A 66 9.85 -20.32 -25.38
N ASP A 67 10.59 -21.33 -24.93
CA ASP A 67 10.30 -22.10 -23.73
C ASP A 67 11.59 -22.18 -22.89
N ILE A 68 11.52 -21.80 -21.62
CA ILE A 68 12.64 -21.85 -20.68
C ILE A 68 12.16 -22.51 -19.39
N GLU A 69 12.87 -23.53 -18.95
CA GLU A 69 12.60 -24.29 -17.74
C GLU A 69 13.86 -24.36 -16.87
N LEU A 70 13.65 -24.21 -15.57
CA LEU A 70 14.70 -24.33 -14.56
C LEU A 70 14.44 -25.59 -13.72
N PRO A 71 15.48 -26.35 -13.34
CA PRO A 71 15.31 -27.49 -12.45
C PRO A 71 14.60 -27.09 -11.16
N LYS A 72 13.47 -27.76 -10.88
CA LYS A 72 12.69 -27.52 -9.67
C LYS A 72 13.44 -28.03 -8.44
N PHE A 73 13.25 -27.34 -7.31
CA PHE A 73 13.74 -27.84 -6.03
C PHE A 73 12.97 -29.10 -5.62
N THR A 74 13.69 -30.03 -5.02
CA THR A 74 13.07 -31.21 -4.40
C THR A 74 12.33 -30.81 -3.14
N GLU A 75 11.28 -31.55 -2.74
CA GLU A 75 10.56 -31.27 -1.48
C GLU A 75 11.48 -31.22 -0.24
N LYS A 76 12.58 -31.98 -0.25
CA LYS A 76 13.60 -31.90 0.80
C LYS A 76 14.28 -30.53 0.84
N GLN A 77 14.71 -30.03 -0.31
CA GLN A 77 15.31 -28.68 -0.41
C GLN A 77 14.30 -27.59 -0.08
N ILE A 78 13.03 -27.75 -0.47
CA ILE A 78 11.98 -26.79 -0.14
C ILE A 78 11.81 -26.70 1.38
N LYS A 79 11.70 -27.84 2.07
CA LYS A 79 11.64 -27.86 3.55
C LYS A 79 12.87 -27.26 4.22
N GLU A 80 14.04 -27.42 3.63
CA GLU A 80 15.27 -26.83 4.12
C GLU A 80 15.29 -25.30 3.93
N ILE A 81 14.82 -24.79 2.78
CA ILE A 81 14.59 -23.36 2.54
C ILE A 81 13.58 -22.79 3.55
N GLU A 82 12.45 -23.48 3.77
CA GLU A 82 11.44 -23.09 4.76
C GLU A 82 12.03 -23.03 6.18
N GLY A 83 12.86 -24.00 6.54
CA GLY A 83 13.59 -24.02 7.81
C GLY A 83 14.54 -22.83 7.96
N ILE A 84 15.37 -22.56 6.95
CA ILE A 84 16.32 -21.42 6.95
C ILE A 84 15.57 -20.08 7.11
N ILE A 85 14.44 -19.92 6.43
CA ILE A 85 13.61 -18.73 6.54
C ILE A 85 13.07 -18.63 7.98
N ASN A 86 12.37 -19.66 8.47
CA ASN A 86 11.74 -19.67 9.80
C ASN A 86 12.76 -19.51 10.96
N ASP A 87 13.98 -20.00 10.76
CA ASP A 87 15.05 -19.87 11.74
C ASP A 87 15.68 -18.46 11.78
N ASN A 88 15.45 -17.63 10.77
CA ASN A 88 15.98 -16.27 10.70
C ASN A 88 14.86 -15.22 10.56
N PRO A 89 14.44 -14.56 11.66
CA PRO A 89 13.36 -13.58 11.62
C PRO A 89 13.65 -12.39 10.73
N ALA A 90 14.91 -11.98 10.59
CA ALA A 90 15.27 -10.88 9.68
C ALA A 90 14.96 -11.25 8.22
N LEU A 91 15.21 -12.52 7.82
CA LEU A 91 14.79 -13.01 6.50
C LEU A 91 13.27 -13.04 6.38
N CYS A 92 12.55 -13.63 7.35
CA CYS A 92 11.09 -13.67 7.35
C CYS A 92 10.48 -12.29 7.14
N SER A 93 11.01 -11.32 7.87
CA SER A 93 10.46 -9.97 7.92
C SER A 93 10.71 -9.20 6.63
N MET A 94 11.90 -9.35 6.02
CA MET A 94 12.17 -8.76 4.70
C MET A 94 11.33 -9.41 3.59
N LEU A 95 11.15 -10.73 3.62
CA LEU A 95 10.25 -11.42 2.70
C LEU A 95 8.80 -10.96 2.92
N SER A 96 8.40 -10.64 4.15
CA SER A 96 7.05 -10.13 4.48
C SER A 96 6.70 -8.79 3.85
N ILE A 97 7.71 -7.99 3.51
CA ILE A 97 7.56 -6.69 2.84
C ILE A 97 7.94 -6.78 1.36
N GLY A 98 7.95 -7.99 0.80
CA GLY A 98 8.21 -8.24 -0.62
C GLY A 98 9.67 -8.11 -1.05
N GLN A 99 10.62 -8.09 -0.12
CA GLN A 99 12.06 -7.92 -0.42
C GLN A 99 12.84 -9.22 -0.25
N LEU A 100 13.80 -9.46 -1.15
CA LEU A 100 14.76 -10.55 -0.97
C LEU A 100 15.93 -10.04 -0.09
N PRO A 101 16.31 -10.73 0.99
CA PRO A 101 17.49 -10.38 1.78
C PRO A 101 18.80 -10.74 1.08
N GLU A 102 19.81 -9.85 1.03
CA GLU A 102 21.11 -10.17 0.39
C GLU A 102 21.78 -11.41 1.00
N GLY A 103 21.68 -11.58 2.33
CA GLY A 103 22.25 -12.71 3.05
C GLY A 103 21.62 -14.07 2.72
N ILE A 104 20.45 -14.10 2.07
CA ILE A 104 19.75 -15.36 1.78
C ILE A 104 20.58 -16.26 0.85
N LEU A 105 21.32 -15.69 -0.10
CA LEU A 105 22.12 -16.49 -1.04
C LEU A 105 23.24 -17.24 -0.33
N SER A 106 24.01 -16.54 0.50
CA SER A 106 25.09 -17.15 1.28
C SER A 106 24.57 -18.25 2.22
N LEU A 107 23.38 -18.05 2.79
CA LEU A 107 22.74 -19.05 3.65
C LEU A 107 22.32 -20.28 2.84
N LEU A 108 21.59 -20.09 1.73
CA LEU A 108 21.19 -21.20 0.86
C LEU A 108 22.40 -21.95 0.29
N ASP A 109 23.45 -21.24 -0.12
CA ASP A 109 24.69 -21.82 -0.64
C ASP A 109 25.42 -22.65 0.42
N SER A 110 25.37 -22.26 1.70
CA SER A 110 25.96 -23.07 2.80
C SER A 110 25.25 -24.41 2.99
N HIS A 111 23.97 -24.49 2.60
CA HIS A 111 23.17 -25.71 2.54
C HIS A 111 23.21 -26.40 1.14
N LYS A 112 24.09 -25.94 0.23
CA LYS A 112 24.21 -26.44 -1.16
C LYS A 112 22.92 -26.28 -1.98
N ILE A 113 22.13 -25.26 -1.68
CA ILE A 113 20.91 -24.89 -2.40
C ILE A 113 21.22 -23.66 -3.24
N HIS A 114 21.36 -23.84 -4.55
CA HIS A 114 21.62 -22.72 -5.46
C HIS A 114 20.30 -22.18 -6.02
N LEU A 115 19.99 -20.92 -5.69
CA LEU A 115 18.78 -20.24 -6.15
C LEU A 115 18.85 -19.83 -7.62
N PHE A 116 20.01 -19.32 -8.03
CA PHE A 116 20.27 -18.91 -9.40
C PHE A 116 20.99 -20.01 -10.19
N PRO A 117 20.83 -20.05 -11.52
CA PRO A 117 21.59 -20.96 -12.37
C PRO A 117 23.09 -20.73 -12.25
N ASN A 118 23.87 -21.82 -12.28
CA ASN A 118 25.34 -21.77 -12.28
C ASN A 118 25.94 -22.21 -13.62
N SER A 119 25.16 -22.89 -14.48
CA SER A 119 25.58 -23.36 -15.80
C SER A 119 24.42 -23.37 -16.80
N TRP A 120 24.70 -23.48 -18.10
CA TRP A 120 23.65 -23.65 -19.12
C TRP A 120 22.87 -24.97 -18.97
N ASN A 121 23.44 -25.96 -18.28
CA ASN A 121 22.73 -27.22 -17.97
C ASN A 121 21.60 -27.00 -16.94
N ASP A 122 21.67 -25.92 -16.17
CA ASP A 122 20.63 -25.53 -15.21
C ASP A 122 19.52 -24.69 -15.87
N VAL A 123 19.58 -24.48 -17.19
CA VAL A 123 18.60 -23.69 -17.96
C VAL A 123 18.21 -24.46 -19.21
N GLN A 124 17.18 -25.29 -19.09
CA GLN A 124 16.60 -25.97 -20.23
C GLN A 124 15.86 -24.93 -21.07
N SER A 125 16.27 -24.74 -22.31
CA SER A 125 15.78 -23.64 -23.14
C SER A 125 15.63 -24.06 -24.60
N ASP A 126 14.48 -23.72 -25.17
CA ASP A 126 14.15 -23.95 -26.57
C ASP A 126 13.69 -22.66 -27.25
N CYS A 127 14.05 -22.52 -28.52
CA CYS A 127 13.63 -21.42 -29.36
C CYS A 127 13.34 -21.91 -30.77
N SER A 128 12.13 -21.64 -31.24
CA SER A 128 11.68 -21.95 -32.61
C SER A 128 12.40 -21.17 -33.74
N CYS A 129 13.47 -20.44 -33.44
CA CYS A 129 14.24 -19.71 -34.43
C CYS A 129 15.27 -20.64 -35.11
N PRO A 130 15.70 -20.35 -36.36
CA PRO A 130 16.64 -21.20 -37.08
C PRO A 130 18.10 -21.09 -36.57
N ASP A 131 18.32 -20.36 -35.46
CA ASP A 131 19.64 -20.21 -34.85
C ASP A 131 19.82 -21.32 -33.80
N TRP A 132 20.72 -22.27 -34.08
CA TRP A 132 21.02 -23.39 -33.18
C TRP A 132 21.89 -22.99 -31.97
N ALA A 133 22.31 -21.73 -31.88
CA ALA A 133 23.04 -21.26 -30.70
C ALA A 133 22.14 -21.28 -29.45
N ASN A 134 22.69 -21.75 -28.33
CA ASN A 134 22.06 -21.62 -27.02
C ASN A 134 22.97 -20.82 -26.06
N PRO A 135 22.59 -19.59 -25.66
CA PRO A 135 21.37 -18.88 -26.02
C PRO A 135 21.46 -18.16 -27.37
N CYS A 136 20.41 -18.26 -28.18
CA CYS A 136 20.23 -17.36 -29.31
C CYS A 136 19.87 -15.95 -28.80
N LYS A 137 19.91 -14.94 -29.68
CA LYS A 137 19.55 -13.55 -29.31
C LYS A 137 18.13 -13.39 -28.75
N HIS A 138 17.19 -14.29 -29.12
CA HIS A 138 15.81 -14.26 -28.63
C HIS A 138 15.73 -14.80 -27.19
N LEU A 139 16.41 -15.91 -26.90
CA LEU A 139 16.55 -16.44 -25.53
C LEU A 139 17.22 -15.42 -24.61
N ALA A 140 18.33 -14.85 -25.06
CA ALA A 140 19.03 -13.79 -24.34
C ALA A 140 18.12 -12.58 -24.06
N ALA A 141 17.24 -12.19 -24.99
CA ALA A 141 16.27 -11.13 -24.75
C ALA A 141 15.28 -11.50 -23.63
N VAL A 142 14.80 -12.74 -23.61
CA VAL A 142 13.88 -13.22 -22.57
C VAL A 142 14.57 -13.27 -21.21
N TYR A 143 15.85 -13.67 -21.11
CA TYR A 143 16.58 -13.64 -19.83
C TYR A 143 16.67 -12.23 -19.21
N TYR A 144 16.82 -11.19 -20.02
CA TYR A 144 16.76 -9.81 -19.53
C TYR A 144 15.33 -9.38 -19.15
N ILE A 145 14.30 -9.86 -19.85
CA ILE A 145 12.91 -9.60 -19.43
C ILE A 145 12.58 -10.35 -18.13
N ILE A 146 13.08 -11.55 -17.91
CA ILE A 146 12.99 -12.24 -16.61
C ILE A 146 13.65 -11.39 -15.53
N ALA A 147 14.84 -10.83 -15.78
CA ALA A 147 15.49 -9.91 -14.84
C ALA A 147 14.60 -8.70 -14.49
N ASN A 148 13.88 -8.15 -15.46
CA ASN A 148 12.96 -7.03 -15.25
C ASN A 148 11.73 -7.42 -14.42
N GLU A 149 11.24 -8.65 -14.53
CA GLU A 149 10.16 -9.15 -13.67
C GLU A 149 10.66 -9.50 -12.28
N VAL A 150 11.83 -10.14 -12.19
CA VAL A 150 12.51 -10.44 -10.92
C VAL A 150 12.83 -9.16 -10.16
N ASP A 151 13.26 -8.09 -10.85
CA ASP A 151 13.41 -6.75 -10.27
C ASP A 151 12.12 -6.39 -9.50
N LYS A 152 10.94 -6.45 -10.12
CA LYS A 152 9.65 -6.04 -9.52
C LYS A 152 9.13 -6.97 -8.44
N ASN A 153 9.39 -8.26 -8.57
CA ASN A 153 8.94 -9.28 -7.62
C ASN A 153 10.05 -10.34 -7.47
N PRO A 154 10.81 -10.33 -6.36
CA PRO A 154 11.89 -11.29 -6.17
C PRO A 154 11.42 -12.73 -6.09
N PHE A 155 10.19 -13.01 -5.64
CA PHE A 155 9.67 -14.37 -5.49
C PHE A 155 9.54 -15.11 -6.82
N ILE A 156 9.56 -14.40 -7.95
CA ILE A 156 9.60 -15.01 -9.28
C ILE A 156 10.75 -16.01 -9.40
N VAL A 157 11.93 -15.73 -8.83
CA VAL A 157 13.06 -16.67 -8.91
C VAL A 157 12.77 -17.99 -8.20
N PHE A 158 12.01 -17.96 -7.10
CA PHE A 158 11.59 -19.16 -6.38
C PHE A 158 10.47 -19.90 -7.12
N ASN A 159 9.51 -19.16 -7.68
CA ASN A 159 8.44 -19.74 -8.51
C ASN A 159 9.04 -20.47 -9.72
N LEU A 160 10.09 -19.92 -10.33
CA LEU A 160 10.85 -20.57 -11.40
C LEU A 160 11.57 -21.85 -10.96
N ARG A 161 11.81 -22.02 -9.66
CA ARG A 161 12.37 -23.25 -9.06
C ARG A 161 11.29 -24.13 -8.44
N GLY A 162 10.02 -23.87 -8.75
CA GLY A 162 8.88 -24.68 -8.29
C GLY A 162 8.43 -24.40 -6.86
N VAL A 163 8.79 -23.26 -6.28
CA VAL A 163 8.35 -22.87 -4.93
C VAL A 163 7.39 -21.69 -5.03
N PRO A 164 6.09 -21.87 -4.75
CA PRO A 164 5.11 -20.79 -4.83
C PRO A 164 5.33 -19.75 -3.72
N THR A 165 4.93 -18.50 -4.01
CA THR A 165 5.17 -17.35 -3.13
C THR A 165 4.46 -17.51 -1.79
N GLU A 166 3.24 -18.04 -1.80
CA GLU A 166 2.39 -18.26 -0.64
C GLU A 166 3.05 -19.23 0.35
N ARG A 167 3.81 -20.21 -0.16
CA ARG A 167 4.53 -21.19 0.66
C ARG A 167 5.72 -20.54 1.38
N LEU A 168 6.43 -19.63 0.72
CA LEU A 168 7.51 -18.85 1.35
C LEU A 168 6.98 -17.85 2.38
N ILE A 169 5.89 -17.17 2.07
CA ILE A 169 5.24 -16.23 2.99
C ILE A 169 4.69 -16.97 4.22
N SER A 170 4.07 -18.13 4.01
CA SER A 170 3.61 -19.00 5.10
C SER A 170 4.77 -19.49 5.96
N ALA A 171 5.90 -19.88 5.35
CA ALA A 171 7.11 -20.27 6.07
C ALA A 171 7.73 -19.10 6.85
N ALA A 172 7.57 -17.87 6.36
CA ALA A 172 7.95 -16.67 7.07
C ALA A 172 7.03 -16.35 8.27
N GLY A 173 5.93 -17.10 8.46
CA GLY A 173 4.99 -16.93 9.55
C GLY A 173 4.05 -15.73 9.38
N ILE A 174 3.94 -15.21 8.15
CA ILE A 174 3.01 -14.14 7.79
C ILE A 174 1.80 -14.78 7.12
N HIS A 175 0.63 -14.55 7.70
CA HIS A 175 -0.62 -14.80 7.00
C HIS A 175 -0.94 -13.55 6.19
N ASP A 176 -0.78 -13.67 4.88
CA ASP A 176 -1.26 -12.66 3.95
C ASP A 176 -2.78 -12.78 3.85
N GLU A 177 -3.51 -12.12 4.75
CA GLU A 177 -4.98 -12.05 4.71
C GLU A 177 -5.49 -11.11 3.60
N GLN A 178 -4.61 -10.49 2.81
CA GLN A 178 -5.00 -9.35 1.95
C GLN A 178 -4.65 -9.48 0.47
N SER A 179 -3.66 -10.29 0.05
CA SER A 179 -3.18 -10.18 -1.33
C SER A 179 -3.96 -10.91 -2.42
N HIS A 180 -5.00 -11.70 -2.13
CA HIS A 180 -5.67 -12.49 -3.18
C HIS A 180 -7.20 -12.47 -3.28
N ASP A 181 -7.92 -11.60 -2.57
CA ASP A 181 -9.39 -11.65 -2.65
C ASP A 181 -10.15 -10.32 -2.53
N GLN A 182 -9.54 -9.19 -2.92
CA GLN A 182 -10.28 -7.91 -2.94
C GLN A 182 -11.50 -7.95 -3.89
N TRP A 183 -11.41 -8.67 -5.02
CA TRP A 183 -12.51 -8.85 -5.96
C TRP A 183 -13.63 -9.76 -5.43
N GLU A 184 -13.31 -10.84 -4.72
CA GLU A 184 -14.34 -11.70 -4.11
C GLU A 184 -14.97 -11.03 -2.88
N LYS A 185 -14.18 -10.34 -2.04
CA LYS A 185 -14.69 -9.47 -0.95
C LYS A 185 -15.62 -8.37 -1.47
N TYR A 186 -15.38 -7.84 -2.68
CA TYR A 186 -16.29 -6.89 -3.33
C TYR A 186 -17.67 -7.49 -3.62
N LYS A 187 -17.79 -8.79 -3.93
CA LYS A 187 -19.09 -9.43 -4.18
C LYS A 187 -19.91 -9.59 -2.90
N GLU A 188 -19.27 -9.71 -1.74
CA GLU A 188 -19.91 -9.96 -0.45
C GLU A 188 -20.63 -8.73 0.14
N LYS A 189 -20.42 -7.52 -0.41
CA LYS A 189 -21.04 -6.28 0.11
C LYS A 189 -22.48 -6.03 -0.36
N PHE A 190 -23.02 -6.89 -1.21
CA PHE A 190 -24.34 -6.75 -1.79
C PHE A 190 -25.28 -7.86 -1.31
N VAL A 191 -26.49 -7.49 -0.88
CA VAL A 191 -27.53 -8.44 -0.45
C VAL A 191 -28.74 -8.38 -1.39
N PRO A 192 -29.33 -9.51 -1.79
CA PRO A 192 -30.58 -9.54 -2.53
C PRO A 192 -31.70 -8.74 -1.84
N PHE A 193 -32.58 -8.10 -2.62
CA PHE A 193 -33.69 -7.31 -2.09
C PHE A 193 -34.59 -8.10 -1.12
N ASP A 194 -34.77 -9.38 -1.38
CA ASP A 194 -35.69 -10.26 -0.63
C ASP A 194 -35.08 -10.84 0.66
N SER A 195 -33.77 -10.68 0.87
CA SER A 195 -33.05 -11.25 2.03
C SER A 195 -32.72 -10.21 3.11
N VAL A 196 -33.28 -9.00 3.00
CA VAL A 196 -32.96 -7.89 3.88
C VAL A 196 -33.82 -7.92 5.15
N ASP A 197 -33.18 -7.99 6.32
CA ASP A 197 -33.84 -7.73 7.60
C ASP A 197 -33.83 -6.24 7.91
N MET A 198 -34.98 -5.58 7.77
CA MET A 198 -35.09 -4.14 8.05
C MET A 198 -34.90 -3.80 9.54
N LYS A 199 -35.12 -4.74 10.47
CA LYS A 199 -35.01 -4.45 11.91
C LYS A 199 -33.57 -4.17 12.33
N GLU A 200 -32.59 -4.72 11.63
CA GLU A 200 -31.17 -4.54 11.89
C GLU A 200 -30.68 -3.10 11.55
N TYR A 201 -31.46 -2.36 10.75
CA TYR A 201 -31.08 -1.02 10.27
C TYR A 201 -31.60 0.13 11.14
N TYR A 202 -32.59 -0.11 12.00
CA TYR A 202 -33.12 0.89 12.94
C TYR A 202 -32.45 0.77 14.32
N CYS A 203 -31.16 1.16 14.42
CA CYS A 203 -30.47 1.31 15.70
C CYS A 203 -30.46 2.78 16.13
N SER A 204 -30.47 3.03 17.45
CA SER A 204 -30.30 4.37 18.01
C SER A 204 -28.95 4.95 17.59
N ILE A 205 -29.01 6.08 16.88
CA ILE A 205 -27.83 6.81 16.41
C ILE A 205 -27.15 7.45 17.64
N SER A 206 -25.83 7.24 17.79
CA SER A 206 -24.99 7.88 18.80
C SER A 206 -24.85 9.39 18.55
N ALA A 207 -24.25 10.13 19.48
CA ALA A 207 -23.96 11.56 19.26
C ALA A 207 -23.10 11.77 17.99
N ILE A 208 -23.35 12.87 17.28
CA ILE A 208 -22.60 13.23 16.07
C ILE A 208 -21.11 13.35 16.42
N PRO A 209 -20.21 12.57 15.78
CA PRO A 209 -18.77 12.65 16.06
C PRO A 209 -18.18 14.01 15.64
N ASP A 210 -17.23 14.51 16.43
CA ASP A 210 -16.40 15.65 16.03
C ASP A 210 -15.46 15.22 14.89
N LEU A 211 -15.49 15.98 13.78
CA LEU A 211 -14.68 15.75 12.58
C LEU A 211 -13.35 16.51 12.61
N THR A 212 -12.93 17.00 13.78
CA THR A 212 -11.64 17.66 13.97
C THR A 212 -10.56 16.63 14.26
N PHE A 213 -9.87 16.16 13.22
CA PHE A 213 -8.78 15.19 13.37
C PHE A 213 -7.40 15.86 13.46
N LYS A 214 -6.48 15.25 14.21
CA LYS A 214 -5.10 15.71 14.30
C LYS A 214 -4.39 15.54 12.94
N PRO A 215 -3.82 16.60 12.35
CA PRO A 215 -3.08 16.48 11.09
C PRO A 215 -1.87 15.57 11.21
N LEU A 216 -1.70 14.72 10.21
CA LEU A 216 -0.51 13.88 10.06
C LEU A 216 0.60 14.66 9.36
N ASP A 217 1.83 14.44 9.82
CA ASP A 217 3.00 14.98 9.12
C ASP A 217 3.25 14.15 7.85
N ILE A 218 2.95 14.77 6.71
CA ILE A 218 3.10 14.17 5.37
C ILE A 218 4.56 13.76 5.12
N GLY A 219 5.53 14.59 5.54
CA GLY A 219 6.95 14.28 5.34
C GLY A 219 7.33 12.98 6.05
N LEU A 220 6.86 12.84 7.29
CA LEU A 220 7.06 11.67 8.13
C LEU A 220 6.32 10.42 7.60
N MET A 221 5.05 10.55 7.22
CA MET A 221 4.26 9.43 6.69
C MET A 221 4.93 8.76 5.48
N PHE A 222 5.49 9.56 4.58
CA PHE A 222 6.14 9.05 3.37
C PHE A 222 7.57 8.54 3.59
N LEU A 223 8.19 8.74 4.77
CA LEU A 223 9.51 8.15 5.08
C LEU A 223 9.51 6.62 4.97
N LEU A 224 8.36 5.99 5.22
CA LEU A 224 8.16 4.54 5.16
C LEU A 224 8.23 3.97 3.73
N LEU A 225 8.13 4.84 2.71
CA LEU A 225 8.21 4.43 1.31
C LEU A 225 9.63 4.50 0.76
N GLN A 226 9.94 3.57 -0.13
CA GLN A 226 11.12 3.63 -0.98
C GLN A 226 10.99 4.76 -2.01
N ASP A 227 12.07 5.50 -2.26
CA ASP A 227 12.09 6.67 -3.15
C ASP A 227 11.83 6.30 -4.62
N ASN A 228 12.40 5.19 -5.10
CA ASN A 228 12.36 4.81 -6.52
C ASN A 228 11.81 3.38 -6.69
N PRO A 229 10.48 3.18 -6.56
CA PRO A 229 9.89 1.88 -6.79
C PRO A 229 10.06 1.45 -8.24
N LEU A 230 10.41 0.19 -8.50
CA LEU A 230 10.80 -0.27 -9.83
C LEU A 230 9.68 -0.23 -10.88
N PHE A 231 8.43 -0.17 -10.44
CA PHE A 231 7.26 -0.02 -11.31
C PHE A 231 7.10 1.41 -11.84
N TYR A 232 7.77 2.40 -11.24
CA TYR A 232 7.75 3.80 -11.67
C TYR A 232 9.16 4.31 -11.96
N ARG A 233 9.44 4.61 -13.24
CA ARG A 233 10.80 4.95 -13.71
C ARG A 233 10.94 6.38 -14.23
N ASP A 234 9.87 7.15 -14.18
CA ASP A 234 9.82 8.50 -14.73
C ASP A 234 10.03 9.60 -13.69
N GLY A 235 10.35 9.22 -12.46
CA GLY A 235 10.79 10.11 -11.40
C GLY A 235 10.77 9.43 -10.04
N ASN A 236 10.87 10.22 -8.98
CA ASN A 236 10.69 9.79 -7.60
C ASN A 236 9.19 9.81 -7.26
N LEU A 237 8.53 8.65 -7.28
CA LEU A 237 7.08 8.57 -7.04
C LEU A 237 6.72 9.01 -5.62
N LYS A 238 7.58 8.75 -4.64
CA LYS A 238 7.36 9.15 -3.24
C LYS A 238 7.33 10.68 -3.11
N GLU A 239 8.26 11.39 -3.76
CA GLU A 239 8.25 12.86 -3.77
C GLU A 239 7.01 13.41 -4.47
N ILE A 240 6.61 12.80 -5.60
CA ILE A 240 5.40 13.18 -6.32
C ILE A 240 4.16 12.99 -5.45
N LEU A 241 4.01 11.82 -4.79
CA LEU A 241 2.89 11.57 -3.88
C LEU A 241 2.90 12.49 -2.67
N SER A 242 4.06 12.75 -2.06
CA SER A 242 4.17 13.74 -0.98
C SER A 242 3.72 15.14 -1.44
N GLY A 243 4.09 15.53 -2.67
CA GLY A 243 3.64 16.77 -3.30
C GLY A 243 2.14 16.81 -3.55
N ILE A 244 1.56 15.69 -4.01
CA ILE A 244 0.11 15.51 -4.17
C ILE A 244 -0.60 15.77 -2.84
N TYR A 245 -0.16 15.12 -1.76
CA TYR A 245 -0.77 15.29 -0.43
C TYR A 245 -0.72 16.74 0.05
N LYS A 246 0.45 17.39 -0.05
CA LYS A 246 0.61 18.81 0.32
C LYS A 246 -0.33 19.71 -0.49
N THR A 247 -0.47 19.42 -1.78
CA THR A 247 -1.35 20.18 -2.68
C THR A 247 -2.81 20.01 -2.29
N VAL A 248 -3.26 18.78 -2.11
CA VAL A 248 -4.65 18.45 -1.76
C VAL A 248 -5.00 19.07 -0.41
N VAL A 249 -4.16 18.89 0.62
CA VAL A 249 -4.35 19.49 1.95
C VAL A 249 -4.36 21.02 1.89
N GLY A 250 -3.50 21.64 1.09
CA GLY A 250 -3.45 23.09 0.95
C GLY A 250 -4.64 23.70 0.18
N LYS A 251 -5.30 22.91 -0.68
CA LYS A 251 -6.38 23.37 -1.54
C LYS A 251 -7.80 23.04 -1.04
N ILE A 252 -7.95 22.04 -0.17
CA ILE A 252 -9.26 21.53 0.26
C ILE A 252 -10.17 22.62 0.87
N ASP A 253 -9.62 23.66 1.48
CA ASP A 253 -10.42 24.76 2.05
C ASP A 253 -10.55 25.97 1.13
N THR A 254 -9.65 26.12 0.14
CA THR A 254 -9.65 27.30 -0.75
C THR A 254 -10.43 27.06 -2.04
N GLN A 255 -10.49 25.82 -2.50
CA GLN A 255 -11.18 25.46 -3.74
C GLN A 255 -12.69 25.27 -3.57
N PHE A 256 -13.18 25.12 -2.33
CA PHE A 256 -14.59 24.90 -2.02
C PHE A 256 -15.23 26.09 -1.25
N LEU A 257 -14.75 27.31 -1.49
CA LEU A 257 -15.34 28.53 -0.94
C LEU A 257 -16.52 28.99 -1.82
N ILE A 258 -17.64 29.31 -1.19
CA ILE A 258 -18.84 29.86 -1.86
C ILE A 258 -18.62 31.36 -2.12
N GLU A 259 -18.90 31.84 -3.33
CA GLU A 259 -18.98 33.29 -3.63
C GLU A 259 -20.43 33.82 -3.61
N ASP A 260 -21.47 32.99 -3.79
CA ASP A 260 -22.87 33.44 -3.87
C ASP A 260 -23.84 32.57 -3.04
N GLU A 261 -24.63 33.21 -2.17
CA GLU A 261 -25.57 32.56 -1.22
C GLU A 261 -26.96 32.21 -1.82
N ASP A 262 -27.24 32.53 -3.08
CA ASP A 262 -28.62 32.64 -3.59
C ASP A 262 -29.02 31.68 -4.75
N GLU A 263 -28.18 30.72 -5.17
CA GLU A 263 -28.59 29.68 -6.14
C GLU A 263 -29.01 28.37 -5.45
N GLY A 264 -30.07 27.74 -5.98
CA GLY A 264 -30.90 26.74 -5.29
C GLY A 264 -30.17 25.64 -4.50
N LEU A 265 -30.67 25.33 -3.31
CA LEU A 265 -30.21 24.22 -2.47
C LEU A 265 -30.96 22.93 -2.80
N LEU A 266 -30.27 21.79 -2.79
CA LEU A 266 -30.94 20.48 -2.72
C LEU A 266 -31.77 20.42 -1.43
N ARG A 267 -33.08 20.16 -1.56
CA ARG A 267 -34.03 20.09 -0.43
C ARG A 267 -34.47 18.65 -0.21
N ASP A 268 -35.77 18.41 0.00
CA ASP A 268 -36.43 17.10 0.15
C ASP A 268 -36.27 16.14 -1.07
N ASN A 269 -35.20 16.30 -1.85
CA ASN A 269 -34.77 15.38 -2.87
C ASN A 269 -34.11 14.14 -2.22
N ASP A 270 -34.55 12.96 -2.63
CA ASP A 270 -33.87 11.70 -2.39
C ASP A 270 -32.79 11.47 -3.43
N VAL A 271 -31.63 11.03 -2.96
CA VAL A 271 -30.53 10.61 -3.83
C VAL A 271 -30.37 9.10 -3.80
N TYR A 272 -30.31 8.52 -4.98
CA TYR A 272 -30.08 7.11 -5.22
C TYR A 272 -28.75 6.90 -5.93
N LEU A 273 -27.93 6.00 -5.39
CA LEU A 273 -26.67 5.56 -5.96
C LEU A 273 -26.84 4.20 -6.62
N SER A 274 -26.43 4.08 -7.88
CA SER A 274 -26.44 2.81 -8.59
C SER A 274 -25.05 2.42 -9.07
N TYR A 275 -24.68 1.16 -8.88
CA TYR A 275 -23.45 0.59 -9.42
C TYR A 275 -23.72 0.00 -10.80
N ASN A 276 -22.98 0.47 -11.81
CA ASN A 276 -23.01 -0.14 -13.14
C ASN A 276 -22.15 -1.41 -13.22
N SER A 277 -22.07 -2.05 -14.40
CA SER A 277 -21.29 -3.28 -14.59
C SER A 277 -19.78 -3.12 -14.41
N ASN A 278 -19.28 -1.89 -14.40
CA ASN A 278 -17.88 -1.56 -14.16
C ASN A 278 -17.68 -0.99 -12.74
N ASN A 279 -18.66 -1.17 -11.84
CA ASN A 279 -18.62 -0.69 -10.46
C ASN A 279 -18.48 0.84 -10.32
N VAL A 280 -18.84 1.60 -11.35
CA VAL A 280 -18.88 3.07 -11.29
C VAL A 280 -20.22 3.49 -10.70
N LEU A 281 -20.16 4.39 -9.73
CA LEU A 281 -21.33 5.01 -9.08
C LEU A 281 -22.00 6.00 -10.03
N GLN A 282 -23.28 5.81 -10.26
CA GLN A 282 -24.17 6.76 -10.93
C GLN A 282 -25.17 7.30 -9.92
N THR A 283 -25.54 8.57 -10.04
CA THR A 283 -26.50 9.19 -9.11
C THR A 283 -27.79 9.54 -9.82
N PHE A 284 -28.89 9.31 -9.12
CA PHE A 284 -30.24 9.65 -9.56
C PHE A 284 -30.94 10.40 -8.44
N ILE A 285 -31.44 11.60 -8.74
CA ILE A 285 -32.06 12.50 -7.77
C ILE A 285 -33.55 12.64 -8.09
N THR A 286 -34.42 12.50 -7.09
CA THR A 286 -35.89 12.63 -7.24
C THR A 286 -36.48 13.35 -6.03
N PRO A 287 -37.52 14.20 -6.18
CA PRO A 287 -38.10 14.64 -7.45
C PRO A 287 -37.11 15.51 -8.26
N PRO A 288 -37.34 15.72 -9.57
CA PRO A 288 -36.47 16.56 -10.42
C PRO A 288 -36.65 18.07 -10.18
N ASP A 289 -37.62 18.44 -9.34
CA ASP A 289 -37.97 19.83 -9.06
C ASP A 289 -36.88 20.53 -8.25
N ASP A 290 -36.72 21.83 -8.47
CA ASP A 290 -35.82 22.74 -7.75
C ASP A 290 -34.34 22.31 -7.74
N LEU A 291 -33.89 21.55 -8.74
CA LEU A 291 -32.50 21.14 -8.85
C LEU A 291 -31.58 22.29 -9.31
N PRO A 292 -30.44 22.50 -8.62
CA PRO A 292 -29.44 23.50 -9.01
C PRO A 292 -28.93 23.25 -10.43
N SER A 293 -28.83 24.33 -11.22
CA SER A 293 -28.40 24.24 -12.62
C SER A 293 -26.95 23.74 -12.76
N GLU A 294 -26.10 24.02 -11.77
CA GLU A 294 -24.70 23.59 -11.68
C GLU A 294 -24.50 22.06 -11.68
N LEU A 295 -25.52 21.30 -11.26
CA LEU A 295 -25.45 19.85 -11.27
C LEU A 295 -25.41 19.27 -12.70
N ASP A 296 -25.71 20.08 -13.73
CA ASP A 296 -25.74 19.73 -15.16
C ASP A 296 -26.28 18.31 -15.36
N TYR A 297 -27.59 18.23 -15.20
CA TYR A 297 -28.36 17.02 -15.03
C TYR A 297 -29.19 16.67 -16.26
N LYS A 298 -29.55 15.39 -16.40
CA LYS A 298 -30.45 14.91 -17.44
C LYS A 298 -31.68 14.26 -16.82
N THR A 299 -32.86 14.78 -17.13
CA THR A 299 -34.13 14.17 -16.70
C THR A 299 -34.27 12.78 -17.30
N ASP A 300 -34.68 11.83 -16.46
CA ASP A 300 -34.85 10.43 -16.83
C ASP A 300 -35.88 9.74 -15.92
N VAL A 301 -36.27 8.52 -16.30
CA VAL A 301 -37.15 7.66 -15.51
C VAL A 301 -36.39 6.41 -15.13
N ASN A 302 -36.04 6.30 -13.85
CA ASN A 302 -35.29 5.16 -13.33
C ASN A 302 -36.11 4.34 -12.34
N LYS A 303 -35.88 3.02 -12.35
CA LYS A 303 -36.38 2.15 -11.30
C LYS A 303 -35.48 2.24 -10.09
N VAL A 304 -36.04 2.59 -8.94
CA VAL A 304 -35.33 2.74 -7.67
C VAL A 304 -35.93 1.84 -6.60
N PRO A 305 -35.12 1.35 -5.63
CA PRO A 305 -35.61 0.62 -4.48
C PRO A 305 -36.26 1.57 -3.48
N ILE A 306 -37.50 1.27 -3.08
CA ILE A 306 -38.27 2.08 -2.15
C ILE A 306 -38.70 1.19 -0.99
N ILE A 307 -38.60 1.74 0.20
CA ILE A 307 -39.01 1.07 1.44
C ILE A 307 -40.54 1.11 1.52
N ASP A 308 -41.18 -0.06 1.54
CA ASP A 308 -42.59 -0.18 1.93
C ASP A 308 -42.67 -0.38 3.44
N GLU A 309 -42.82 0.73 4.17
CA GLU A 309 -42.88 0.74 5.64
C GLU A 309 -43.97 -0.16 6.21
N LYS A 310 -45.08 -0.38 5.48
CA LYS A 310 -46.18 -1.23 5.96
C LYS A 310 -45.86 -2.71 5.89
N LYS A 311 -45.02 -3.10 4.92
CA LYS A 311 -44.68 -4.51 4.67
C LYS A 311 -43.26 -4.86 5.11
N PHE A 312 -42.49 -3.88 5.56
CA PHE A 312 -41.05 -4.00 5.78
C PHE A 312 -40.38 -4.72 4.60
N ALA A 313 -40.70 -4.30 3.38
CA ALA A 313 -40.18 -4.90 2.14
C ALA A 313 -39.67 -3.83 1.16
N ILE A 314 -38.72 -4.20 0.31
CA ILE A 314 -38.20 -3.34 -0.75
C ILE A 314 -39.04 -3.51 -2.01
N LYS A 315 -39.57 -2.40 -2.53
CA LYS A 315 -40.29 -2.36 -3.81
C LYS A 315 -39.46 -1.64 -4.84
N TYR A 316 -39.36 -2.21 -6.03
CA TYR A 316 -38.65 -1.58 -7.15
C TYR A 316 -39.67 -0.83 -8.04
N LYS A 317 -39.66 0.51 -8.01
CA LYS A 317 -40.64 1.35 -8.72
C LYS A 317 -39.96 2.39 -9.60
N GLU A 318 -40.63 2.75 -10.69
CA GLU A 318 -40.22 3.84 -11.59
C GLU A 318 -40.50 5.19 -10.93
N HIS A 319 -39.50 6.06 -10.92
CA HIS A 319 -39.59 7.44 -10.48
C HIS A 319 -39.05 8.36 -11.57
N ASN A 320 -39.69 9.52 -11.71
CA ASN A 320 -39.15 10.62 -12.51
C ASN A 320 -38.08 11.34 -11.69
N GLY A 321 -36.96 11.67 -12.31
CA GLY A 321 -35.86 12.34 -11.63
C GLY A 321 -34.77 12.74 -12.60
N CYS A 322 -33.59 12.98 -12.08
CA CYS A 322 -32.46 13.50 -12.83
C CYS A 322 -31.21 12.66 -12.59
N ASN A 323 -30.57 12.20 -13.67
CA ASN A 323 -29.25 11.58 -13.61
C ASN A 323 -28.20 12.68 -13.48
N VAL A 324 -27.33 12.51 -12.48
CA VAL A 324 -26.17 13.37 -12.22
C VAL A 324 -24.93 12.47 -12.16
N THR A 325 -23.76 13.01 -12.48
CA THR A 325 -22.52 12.26 -12.25
C THR A 325 -22.16 12.32 -10.77
N PHE A 326 -21.66 11.22 -10.20
CA PHE A 326 -21.26 11.19 -8.78
C PHE A 326 -20.27 12.30 -8.43
N TYR A 327 -19.35 12.59 -9.35
CA TYR A 327 -18.41 13.70 -9.27
C TYR A 327 -19.09 15.06 -9.02
N LYS A 328 -20.09 15.43 -9.82
CA LYS A 328 -20.75 16.74 -9.70
C LYS A 328 -21.53 16.86 -8.39
N LEU A 329 -22.20 15.77 -7.98
CA LEU A 329 -22.89 15.75 -6.71
C LEU A 329 -21.93 15.95 -5.52
N VAL A 330 -20.81 15.24 -5.50
CA VAL A 330 -19.81 15.38 -4.44
C VAL A 330 -19.22 16.80 -4.41
N ALA A 331 -18.88 17.37 -5.57
CA ALA A 331 -18.37 18.73 -5.66
C ALA A 331 -19.41 19.76 -5.16
N TYR A 332 -20.67 19.62 -5.58
CA TYR A 332 -21.77 20.46 -5.11
C TYR A 332 -21.94 20.38 -3.59
N LEU A 333 -21.99 19.16 -3.03
CA LEU A 333 -22.13 18.95 -1.58
C LEU A 333 -20.91 19.41 -0.79
N ALA A 334 -19.72 19.49 -1.39
CA ALA A 334 -18.54 20.03 -0.73
C ALA A 334 -18.59 21.56 -0.64
N ASN A 335 -19.21 22.22 -1.63
CA ASN A 335 -19.34 23.67 -1.69
C ASN A 335 -20.49 24.21 -0.85
N HIS A 336 -21.63 23.51 -0.74
CA HIS A 336 -22.85 24.10 -0.17
C HIS A 336 -23.04 23.73 1.32
N PRO A 337 -23.67 24.59 2.15
CA PRO A 337 -23.96 24.27 3.55
C PRO A 337 -24.98 23.13 3.68
N ASP A 338 -25.16 22.63 4.91
CA ASP A 338 -26.19 21.62 5.20
C ASP A 338 -27.59 22.21 4.90
N PRO A 339 -28.41 21.54 4.06
CA PRO A 339 -29.77 21.99 3.84
C PRO A 339 -30.60 21.86 5.11
N SER A 340 -31.37 22.91 5.45
CA SER A 340 -32.21 22.98 6.66
C SER A 340 -33.27 21.87 6.73
N GLU A 341 -33.78 21.47 5.57
CA GLU A 341 -34.68 20.33 5.36
C GLU A 341 -34.03 19.39 4.35
N CYS A 342 -33.68 18.18 4.80
CA CYS A 342 -32.99 17.21 3.95
C CYS A 342 -33.44 15.78 4.22
N SER A 343 -33.55 15.03 3.12
CA SER A 343 -33.82 13.59 3.14
C SER A 343 -32.72 12.83 3.88
N THR A 344 -33.03 11.61 4.33
CA THR A 344 -32.04 10.75 5.01
C THR A 344 -30.88 10.37 4.09
N SER A 345 -31.14 10.22 2.79
CA SER A 345 -30.10 9.97 1.78
C SER A 345 -29.14 11.16 1.64
N LEU A 346 -29.66 12.39 1.62
CA LEU A 346 -28.86 13.60 1.55
C LEU A 346 -28.04 13.83 2.83
N LYS A 347 -28.62 13.59 4.02
CA LYS A 347 -27.90 13.62 5.30
C LYS A 347 -26.69 12.69 5.32
N PHE A 348 -26.89 11.45 4.87
CA PHE A 348 -25.82 10.47 4.76
C PHE A 348 -24.70 10.92 3.80
N LEU A 349 -25.07 11.40 2.61
CA LEU A 349 -24.09 11.85 1.62
C LEU A 349 -23.34 13.10 2.07
N LYS A 350 -24.04 14.06 2.67
CA LYS A 350 -23.43 15.28 3.19
C LYS A 350 -22.46 14.98 4.32
N TYR A 351 -22.84 14.12 5.27
CA TYR A 351 -21.91 13.64 6.30
C TYR A 351 -20.70 12.91 5.68
N THR A 352 -20.92 12.07 4.66
CA THR A 352 -19.85 11.36 3.95
C THR A 352 -18.87 12.33 3.29
N VAL A 353 -19.36 13.40 2.66
CA VAL A 353 -18.53 14.46 2.07
C VAL A 353 -17.76 15.23 3.15
N SER A 354 -18.43 15.67 4.22
CA SER A 354 -17.79 16.36 5.34
C SER A 354 -16.69 15.52 6.01
N LEU A 355 -16.97 14.23 6.24
CA LEU A 355 -15.98 13.27 6.75
C LEU A 355 -14.80 13.13 5.78
N SER A 356 -15.07 13.02 4.47
CA SER A 356 -14.02 12.94 3.45
C SER A 356 -13.12 14.18 3.45
N MET A 357 -13.70 15.38 3.53
CA MET A 357 -12.93 16.63 3.62
C MET A 357 -12.11 16.70 4.92
N ALA A 358 -12.67 16.28 6.05
CA ALA A 358 -11.96 16.21 7.33
C ALA A 358 -10.76 15.25 7.29
N LEU A 359 -10.94 14.06 6.70
CA LEU A 359 -9.84 13.10 6.49
C LEU A 359 -8.76 13.70 5.57
N ILE A 360 -9.17 14.40 4.51
CA ILE A 360 -8.24 15.06 3.60
C ILE A 360 -7.44 16.15 4.33
N ARG A 361 -8.09 17.03 5.10
CA ARG A 361 -7.43 18.09 5.91
C ARG A 361 -6.38 17.52 6.85
N ALA A 362 -6.67 16.38 7.48
CA ALA A 362 -5.77 15.72 8.39
C ALA A 362 -4.70 14.85 7.69
N ALA A 363 -4.70 14.79 6.35
CA ALA A 363 -3.90 13.85 5.55
C ALA A 363 -4.11 12.37 5.93
N ALA A 364 -5.26 12.05 6.53
CA ALA A 364 -5.60 10.72 7.07
C ALA A 364 -6.23 9.80 6.01
N PHE A 365 -5.55 9.65 4.88
CA PHE A 365 -5.96 8.79 3.79
C PHE A 365 -4.74 8.18 3.10
N ILE A 366 -4.91 7.04 2.44
CA ILE A 366 -3.86 6.35 1.68
C ILE A 366 -4.38 5.90 0.30
N PRO A 367 -3.54 5.90 -0.74
CA PRO A 367 -3.89 5.27 -2.01
C PRO A 367 -3.95 3.75 -1.84
N GLU A 368 -4.85 3.13 -2.59
CA GLU A 368 -5.05 1.69 -2.67
C GLU A 368 -5.32 1.31 -4.13
N VAL A 369 -4.78 0.17 -4.57
CA VAL A 369 -5.06 -0.38 -5.90
C VAL A 369 -6.46 -0.97 -5.92
N PHE A 370 -7.30 -0.47 -6.82
CA PHE A 370 -8.62 -1.03 -7.10
C PHE A 370 -8.62 -1.75 -8.46
N ALA A 371 -8.66 -3.07 -8.45
CA ALA A 371 -8.64 -3.88 -9.67
C ALA A 371 -10.06 -4.14 -10.19
N TYR A 372 -10.33 -3.76 -11.45
CA TYR A 372 -11.56 -4.14 -12.16
C TYR A 372 -11.46 -5.55 -12.76
N SER A 373 -10.24 -5.95 -13.12
CA SER A 373 -9.90 -7.28 -13.63
C SER A 373 -8.41 -7.54 -13.39
N LYS A 374 -7.90 -8.67 -13.88
CA LYS A 374 -6.46 -8.98 -13.82
C LYS A 374 -5.60 -7.96 -14.61
N ASP A 375 -6.15 -7.33 -15.64
CA ASP A 375 -5.41 -6.48 -16.58
C ASP A 375 -5.83 -5.00 -16.53
N GLU A 376 -6.81 -4.65 -15.70
CA GLU A 376 -7.33 -3.28 -15.57
C GLU A 376 -7.47 -2.90 -14.09
N PHE A 377 -6.82 -1.81 -13.68
CA PHE A 377 -6.92 -1.27 -12.33
C PHE A 377 -6.88 0.26 -12.32
N THR A 378 -7.28 0.86 -11.21
CA THR A 378 -7.08 2.28 -10.92
C THR A 378 -6.61 2.47 -9.48
N ILE A 379 -6.30 3.69 -9.06
CA ILE A 379 -6.03 4.01 -7.67
C ILE A 379 -7.28 4.65 -7.08
N ARG A 380 -7.71 4.13 -5.93
CA ARG A 380 -8.68 4.78 -5.06
C ARG A 380 -7.99 5.22 -3.78
N TYR A 381 -8.57 6.19 -3.10
CA TYR A 381 -8.09 6.66 -1.81
C TYR A 381 -9.02 6.19 -0.71
N VAL A 382 -8.43 5.59 0.34
CA VAL A 382 -9.16 5.02 1.48
C VAL A 382 -8.77 5.71 2.78
N PRO A 383 -9.67 5.78 3.79
CA PRO A 383 -9.34 6.33 5.10
C PRO A 383 -8.19 5.59 5.80
N LEU A 384 -7.24 6.35 6.35
CA LEU A 384 -6.21 5.80 7.23
C LEU A 384 -6.73 5.76 8.68
N ILE A 385 -7.19 4.58 9.12
CA ILE A 385 -7.74 4.38 10.47
C ILE A 385 -6.61 4.19 11.47
N ASN A 386 -6.07 5.31 11.96
CA ASN A 386 -4.94 5.35 12.91
C ASN A 386 -5.33 5.78 14.33
N ASP A 387 -6.59 6.16 14.55
CA ASP A 387 -7.14 6.68 15.80
C ASP A 387 -8.62 6.27 15.96
N GLU A 388 -9.10 6.22 17.20
CA GLU A 388 -10.48 5.84 17.54
C GLU A 388 -11.51 6.87 17.06
N HIS A 389 -11.18 8.17 17.04
CA HIS A 389 -12.07 9.22 16.55
C HIS A 389 -12.43 9.03 15.08
N ILE A 390 -11.44 8.68 14.24
CA ILE A 390 -11.67 8.37 12.81
C ILE A 390 -12.56 7.13 12.67
N ARG A 391 -12.31 6.08 13.47
CA ARG A 391 -13.13 4.87 13.45
C ARG A 391 -14.58 5.17 13.81
N ASN A 392 -14.80 5.91 14.89
CA ASN A 392 -16.13 6.30 15.35
C ASN A 392 -16.89 7.14 14.29
N ALA A 393 -16.19 8.03 13.58
CA ALA A 393 -16.78 8.81 12.49
C ALA A 393 -17.17 7.93 11.28
N ILE A 394 -16.34 6.96 10.90
CA ILE A 394 -16.64 5.99 9.84
C ILE A 394 -17.82 5.10 10.24
N ASP A 395 -17.84 4.60 11.48
CA ASP A 395 -18.94 3.79 11.98
C ASP A 395 -20.24 4.59 12.00
N TYR A 396 -20.21 5.84 12.45
CA TYR A 396 -21.36 6.73 12.40
C TYR A 396 -21.87 6.98 10.97
N GLN A 397 -20.97 7.19 10.01
CA GLN A 397 -21.32 7.30 8.58
C GLN A 397 -22.07 6.05 8.09
N ALA A 398 -21.60 4.86 8.44
CA ALA A 398 -22.26 3.61 8.07
C ALA A 398 -23.64 3.47 8.72
N HIS A 399 -23.81 3.92 9.98
CA HIS A 399 -25.10 3.92 10.67
C HIS A 399 -26.10 4.90 10.06
N LEU A 400 -25.65 6.02 9.51
CA LEU A 400 -26.51 6.98 8.81
C LEU A 400 -27.05 6.45 7.48
N MET A 401 -26.40 5.45 6.87
CA MET A 401 -26.73 5.00 5.52
C MET A 401 -28.15 4.42 5.43
N PRO A 402 -29.07 5.04 4.66
CA PRO A 402 -30.36 4.45 4.38
C PRO A 402 -30.19 3.21 3.52
N ILE A 403 -30.93 2.15 3.83
CA ILE A 403 -30.76 0.85 3.17
C ILE A 403 -31.02 0.87 1.66
N ASN A 404 -31.88 1.79 1.20
CA ASN A 404 -32.25 1.95 -0.20
C ASN A 404 -31.40 2.97 -0.96
N VAL A 405 -30.43 3.61 -0.31
CA VAL A 405 -29.62 4.67 -0.93
C VAL A 405 -28.73 4.12 -2.05
N ALA A 406 -28.22 2.89 -1.93
CA ALA A 406 -27.24 2.34 -2.86
C ALA A 406 -27.57 0.90 -3.28
N TYR A 407 -27.53 0.62 -4.58
CA TYR A 407 -27.95 -0.66 -5.14
C TYR A 407 -27.25 -1.02 -6.45
N ASN A 408 -27.31 -2.30 -6.84
CA ASN A 408 -26.96 -2.77 -8.18
C ASN A 408 -28.24 -3.06 -8.97
N GLN A 409 -28.49 -2.28 -10.01
CA GLN A 409 -29.71 -2.38 -10.82
C GLN A 409 -29.82 -3.72 -11.56
N LYS A 410 -28.73 -4.25 -12.11
CA LYS A 410 -28.73 -5.50 -12.87
C LYS A 410 -28.90 -6.72 -11.97
N ALA A 411 -28.20 -6.72 -10.83
CA ALA A 411 -28.23 -7.84 -9.88
C ALA A 411 -29.44 -7.79 -8.93
N LYS A 412 -30.16 -6.67 -8.85
CA LYS A 412 -31.24 -6.44 -7.87
C LYS A 412 -30.78 -6.69 -6.44
N THR A 413 -29.64 -6.10 -6.10
CA THR A 413 -29.04 -6.20 -4.77
C THR A 413 -28.85 -4.82 -4.16
N LEU A 414 -28.99 -4.71 -2.84
CA LEU A 414 -28.73 -3.51 -2.06
C LEU A 414 -27.32 -3.55 -1.49
N LEU A 415 -26.72 -2.39 -1.34
CA LEU A 415 -25.46 -2.25 -0.65
C LEU A 415 -25.70 -2.43 0.87
N THR A 416 -24.92 -3.29 1.52
CA THR A 416 -25.00 -3.50 2.96
C THR A 416 -24.46 -2.29 3.74
N ARG A 417 -24.78 -2.19 5.03
CA ARG A 417 -24.16 -1.20 5.94
C ARG A 417 -22.64 -1.20 5.87
N GLN A 418 -22.01 -2.38 5.78
CA GLN A 418 -20.55 -2.49 5.63
C GLN A 418 -20.06 -1.90 4.30
N GLY A 419 -20.89 -1.96 3.25
CA GLY A 419 -20.63 -1.34 1.96
C GLY A 419 -20.63 0.20 1.99
N ALA A 420 -21.14 0.86 3.04
CA ALA A 420 -21.08 2.32 3.20
C ALA A 420 -19.63 2.86 3.14
N TYR A 421 -18.67 2.06 3.60
CA TYR A 421 -17.24 2.34 3.51
C TYR A 421 -16.76 2.53 2.06
N ASP A 422 -17.35 1.81 1.10
CA ASP A 422 -17.00 1.94 -0.33
C ASP A 422 -17.42 3.30 -0.88
N ILE A 423 -18.60 3.80 -0.50
CA ILE A 423 -19.08 5.15 -0.88
C ILE A 423 -18.14 6.21 -0.29
N LEU A 424 -17.69 6.05 0.95
CA LEU A 424 -16.71 6.95 1.58
C LEU A 424 -15.40 6.96 0.79
N CYS A 425 -14.86 5.79 0.42
CA CYS A 425 -13.63 5.70 -0.38
C CYS A 425 -13.77 6.39 -1.74
N TRP A 426 -14.89 6.18 -2.45
CA TRP A 426 -15.13 6.86 -3.73
C TRP A 426 -15.33 8.36 -3.57
N THR A 427 -15.91 8.82 -2.46
CA THR A 427 -16.06 10.25 -2.16
C THR A 427 -14.70 10.91 -1.95
N ILE A 428 -13.83 10.31 -1.14
CA ILE A 428 -12.44 10.78 -0.93
C ILE A 428 -11.69 10.81 -2.26
N THR A 429 -11.77 9.72 -3.03
CA THR A 429 -11.12 9.60 -4.35
C THR A 429 -11.58 10.71 -5.30
N THR A 430 -12.88 10.97 -5.35
CA THR A 430 -13.49 11.99 -6.20
C THR A 430 -13.01 13.39 -5.83
N LEU A 431 -13.00 13.73 -4.54
CA LEU A 431 -12.51 15.03 -4.05
C LEU A 431 -11.02 15.22 -4.38
N ILE A 432 -10.19 14.21 -4.14
CA ILE A 432 -8.75 14.28 -4.43
C ILE A 432 -8.52 14.48 -5.93
N HIS A 433 -9.15 13.68 -6.79
CA HIS A 433 -8.97 13.82 -8.23
C HIS A 433 -9.50 15.16 -8.75
N ASN A 434 -10.60 15.69 -8.21
CA ASN A 434 -11.08 17.03 -8.54
C ASN A 434 -10.00 18.09 -8.27
N LEU A 435 -9.39 18.07 -7.08
CA LEU A 435 -8.33 19.01 -6.68
C LEU A 435 -7.06 18.92 -7.54
N LEU A 436 -6.81 17.76 -8.17
CA LEU A 436 -5.59 17.47 -8.92
C LEU A 436 -5.74 17.59 -10.44
N THR A 437 -6.93 17.35 -10.99
CA THR A 437 -7.14 17.14 -12.44
C THR A 437 -6.61 18.30 -13.29
N GLU A 438 -6.87 19.55 -12.91
CA GLU A 438 -6.40 20.73 -13.65
C GLU A 438 -4.87 20.82 -13.67
N MET A 439 -4.23 20.54 -12.54
CA MET A 439 -2.78 20.66 -12.37
C MET A 439 -2.02 19.61 -13.17
N TYR A 440 -2.55 18.39 -13.22
CA TYR A 440 -1.92 17.26 -13.91
C TYR A 440 -2.42 17.07 -15.34
N SER A 441 -3.33 17.92 -15.83
CA SER A 441 -3.88 17.88 -17.20
C SER A 441 -2.81 17.85 -18.31
N ARG A 442 -1.67 18.52 -18.09
CA ARG A 442 -0.57 18.65 -19.07
C ARG A 442 0.49 17.55 -18.98
N ILE A 443 0.45 16.72 -17.94
CA ILE A 443 1.38 15.60 -17.77
C ILE A 443 0.73 14.37 -18.40
N SER A 444 1.45 13.73 -19.34
CA SER A 444 1.03 12.49 -19.97
C SER A 444 1.83 11.31 -19.40
N ASP A 445 1.31 10.72 -18.33
CA ASP A 445 1.88 9.54 -17.70
C ASP A 445 0.74 8.62 -17.27
N THR A 446 0.61 7.50 -17.98
CA THR A 446 -0.50 6.56 -17.80
C THR A 446 -0.62 6.01 -16.39
N LEU A 447 0.49 5.90 -15.64
CA LEU A 447 0.43 5.42 -14.27
C LEU A 447 0.13 6.58 -13.32
N LEU A 448 0.76 7.74 -13.49
CA LEU A 448 0.46 8.89 -12.64
C LEU A 448 -0.99 9.38 -12.79
N ASP A 449 -1.57 9.24 -13.99
CA ASP A 449 -2.96 9.56 -14.28
C ASP A 449 -3.93 8.70 -13.44
N THR A 450 -3.53 7.50 -13.00
CA THR A 450 -4.38 6.70 -12.09
C THR A 450 -4.42 7.26 -10.68
N PHE A 451 -3.34 7.88 -10.20
CA PHE A 451 -3.27 8.53 -8.90
C PHE A 451 -3.90 9.93 -8.89
N THR A 452 -3.95 10.60 -10.04
CA THR A 452 -4.27 12.04 -10.09
C THR A 452 -5.60 12.34 -10.77
N LYS A 453 -5.99 11.55 -11.77
CA LYS A 453 -7.19 11.78 -12.60
C LYS A 453 -8.23 10.66 -12.46
N GLY A 454 -7.89 9.54 -11.82
CA GLY A 454 -8.75 8.36 -11.73
C GLY A 454 -8.89 7.59 -13.04
N GLU A 455 -7.93 7.74 -13.95
CA GLU A 455 -7.89 6.97 -15.19
C GLU A 455 -7.64 5.49 -14.91
N VAL A 456 -8.07 4.63 -15.83
CA VAL A 456 -7.88 3.19 -15.73
C VAL A 456 -6.55 2.80 -16.39
N PHE A 457 -5.65 2.23 -15.60
CA PHE A 457 -4.44 1.62 -16.12
C PHE A 457 -4.80 0.30 -16.80
N LYS A 458 -4.45 0.19 -18.09
CA LYS A 458 -4.64 -1.03 -18.87
C LYS A 458 -3.29 -1.68 -19.14
N VAL A 459 -3.16 -2.95 -18.77
CA VAL A 459 -1.96 -3.75 -19.05
C VAL A 459 -1.88 -3.99 -20.56
N THR A 460 -1.00 -3.26 -21.24
CA THR A 460 -0.77 -3.38 -22.70
C THR A 460 0.44 -4.24 -23.03
N THR A 461 1.37 -4.37 -22.08
CA THR A 461 2.58 -5.16 -22.20
C THR A 461 2.65 -6.13 -21.03
N PHE A 462 3.25 -7.31 -21.23
CA PHE A 462 3.41 -8.24 -20.12
C PHE A 462 4.26 -7.65 -18.99
N GLN A 463 5.23 -6.78 -19.29
CA GLN A 463 5.99 -6.08 -18.26
C GLN A 463 5.08 -5.24 -17.33
N GLN A 464 3.83 -4.96 -17.70
CA GLN A 464 2.90 -4.25 -16.84
C GLN A 464 2.03 -5.18 -15.98
N SER A 465 2.08 -6.51 -16.18
CA SER A 465 1.14 -7.44 -15.52
C SER A 465 1.31 -7.53 -14.01
N ASN A 466 2.52 -7.25 -13.50
CA ASN A 466 2.81 -7.24 -12.07
C ASN A 466 2.73 -5.85 -11.44
N THR A 467 2.43 -4.80 -12.24
CA THR A 467 2.46 -3.41 -11.76
C THR A 467 1.47 -3.18 -10.62
N ALA A 468 0.24 -3.69 -10.73
CA ALA A 468 -0.78 -3.57 -9.69
C ALA A 468 -0.28 -4.12 -8.34
N LYS A 469 0.23 -5.36 -8.33
CA LYS A 469 0.78 -6.00 -7.13
C LYS A 469 1.96 -5.22 -6.56
N SER A 470 2.92 -4.82 -7.39
CA SER A 470 4.07 -4.04 -6.91
C SER A 470 3.67 -2.69 -6.31
N ILE A 471 2.61 -2.06 -6.80
CA ILE A 471 2.05 -0.84 -6.19
C ILE A 471 1.44 -1.17 -4.83
N THR A 472 0.60 -2.22 -4.75
CA THR A 472 0.01 -2.68 -3.48
C THR A 472 1.10 -2.93 -2.43
N ASP A 473 2.10 -3.76 -2.74
CA ASP A 473 3.19 -4.11 -1.83
C ASP A 473 3.97 -2.87 -1.37
N TRP A 474 4.15 -1.87 -2.25
CA TRP A 474 4.82 -0.62 -1.89
C TRP A 474 3.97 0.25 -0.97
N LEU A 475 2.66 0.38 -1.26
CA LEU A 475 1.71 1.19 -0.49
C LEU A 475 1.32 0.57 0.86
N GLU A 476 1.44 -0.75 1.03
CA GLU A 476 1.18 -1.42 2.31
C GLU A 476 1.97 -0.80 3.48
N ASN A 477 3.17 -0.27 3.21
CA ASN A 477 3.99 0.39 4.23
C ASN A 477 3.35 1.68 4.78
N LEU A 478 2.44 2.32 4.04
CA LEU A 478 1.66 3.46 4.56
C LEU A 478 0.53 3.02 5.50
N SER A 479 0.09 1.77 5.40
CA SER A 479 -1.01 1.21 6.19
C SER A 479 -0.57 0.72 7.56
N ILE A 480 0.70 0.93 7.93
CA ILE A 480 1.23 0.51 9.24
C ILE A 480 0.50 1.28 10.32
N ARG A 481 -0.46 0.58 10.94
CA ARG A 481 -1.28 1.15 12.00
C ARG A 481 -0.44 1.30 13.25
N LYS A 482 -0.63 2.38 14.01
CA LYS A 482 -0.31 2.37 15.43
C LYS A 482 -1.18 1.29 16.08
N LYS A 483 -0.56 0.16 16.40
CA LYS A 483 -1.22 -0.94 17.09
C LYS A 483 -1.05 -0.76 18.59
N ASP A 484 -2.01 -1.29 19.34
CA ASP A 484 -1.95 -1.33 20.80
C ASP A 484 -0.71 -2.11 21.24
N ILE A 485 -0.41 -3.22 20.56
CA ILE A 485 0.79 -4.01 20.80
C ILE A 485 1.90 -3.49 19.90
N SER A 486 3.00 -3.02 20.48
CA SER A 486 4.12 -2.44 19.73
C SER A 486 5.50 -2.74 20.32
N PRO A 487 6.58 -2.59 19.54
CA PRO A 487 7.93 -2.75 20.04
C PRO A 487 8.29 -1.62 21.01
N LEU A 488 9.09 -1.96 22.01
CA LEU A 488 9.68 -1.06 22.98
C LEU A 488 11.19 -1.24 22.93
N ILE A 489 11.91 -0.19 22.56
CA ILE A 489 13.38 -0.20 22.51
C ILE A 489 13.87 0.30 23.87
N ARG A 490 14.42 -0.63 24.65
CA ARG A 490 14.97 -0.36 25.97
C ARG A 490 16.47 -0.18 25.85
N ILE A 491 16.95 0.99 26.22
CA ILE A 491 18.36 1.34 26.20
C ILE A 491 18.85 1.40 27.64
N GLU A 492 19.93 0.68 27.93
CA GLU A 492 20.54 0.60 29.25
C GLU A 492 22.03 0.95 29.16
N MET A 493 22.60 1.54 30.20
CA MET A 493 24.03 1.87 30.24
C MET A 493 24.81 0.66 30.74
N LYS A 494 25.86 0.27 30.03
CA LYS A 494 26.65 -0.91 30.38
C LYS A 494 27.99 -0.53 31.02
N GLU A 495 28.79 0.27 30.31
CA GLU A 495 30.11 0.80 30.72
C GLU A 495 30.27 2.25 30.21
N ASP A 496 31.38 2.95 30.52
CA ASP A 496 31.59 4.35 30.10
C ASP A 496 31.48 4.50 28.58
N ASP A 497 30.50 5.31 28.13
CA ASP A 497 30.13 5.59 26.73
C ASP A 497 29.58 4.43 25.88
N GLU A 498 29.27 3.27 26.49
CA GLU A 498 28.60 2.13 25.84
C GLU A 498 27.18 1.86 26.36
N PHE A 499 26.26 1.67 25.41
CA PHE A 499 24.84 1.44 25.70
C PHE A 499 24.37 0.11 25.12
N GLU A 500 23.63 -0.63 25.94
CA GLU A 500 22.99 -1.87 25.54
C GLU A 500 21.57 -1.58 25.05
N VAL A 501 21.27 -2.00 23.82
CA VAL A 501 19.96 -1.86 23.19
C VAL A 501 19.27 -3.22 23.19
N ASN A 502 18.11 -3.24 23.84
CA ASN A 502 17.19 -4.36 23.90
C ASN A 502 15.88 -4.02 23.21
N VAL A 503 15.19 -5.04 22.69
CA VAL A 503 13.85 -4.90 22.14
C VAL A 503 12.89 -5.75 22.97
N ASP A 504 11.89 -5.09 23.50
CA ASP A 504 10.75 -5.68 24.18
C ASP A 504 9.47 -5.39 23.41
N ILE A 505 8.35 -5.89 23.93
CA ILE A 505 7.02 -5.65 23.42
C ILE A 505 6.15 -5.20 24.60
N HIS A 506 5.28 -4.23 24.34
CA HIS A 506 4.31 -3.77 25.32
C HIS A 506 2.93 -3.61 24.69
N ASN A 507 1.90 -3.53 25.54
CA ASN A 507 0.57 -3.12 25.12
C ASN A 507 0.27 -1.70 25.64
N LYS A 508 0.14 -0.75 24.71
CA LYS A 508 -0.14 0.67 24.97
C LYS A 508 -1.56 0.94 25.44
N ALA A 509 -2.53 0.16 24.96
CA ALA A 509 -3.92 0.29 25.41
C ALA A 509 -4.09 -0.12 26.87
N LEU A 510 -3.19 -0.97 27.37
CA LEU A 510 -3.16 -1.43 28.77
C LEU A 510 -1.79 -1.13 29.40
N PRO A 511 -1.54 0.11 29.87
CA PRO A 511 -0.25 0.50 30.44
C PRO A 511 0.22 -0.35 31.63
N SER A 512 -0.71 -1.00 32.33
CA SER A 512 -0.43 -1.92 33.44
C SER A 512 -0.04 -3.34 32.99
N SER A 513 -0.10 -3.63 31.69
CA SER A 513 0.29 -4.93 31.14
C SER A 513 1.81 -5.14 31.27
N PRO A 514 2.28 -6.38 31.49
CA PRO A 514 3.69 -6.66 31.62
C PRO A 514 4.41 -6.39 30.29
N ILE A 515 5.57 -5.76 30.36
CA ILE A 515 6.51 -5.69 29.23
C ILE A 515 7.14 -7.07 29.06
N ILE A 516 7.15 -7.59 27.84
CA ILE A 516 7.67 -8.92 27.53
C ILE A 516 8.88 -8.82 26.59
N PRO A 517 9.89 -9.70 26.70
CA PRO A 517 11.00 -9.73 25.75
C PRO A 517 10.54 -10.08 24.34
N LEU A 518 11.21 -9.52 23.32
CA LEU A 518 10.95 -9.84 21.91
C LEU A 518 11.02 -11.35 21.64
N SER A 519 11.90 -12.09 22.32
CA SER A 519 12.05 -13.53 22.14
C SER A 519 10.78 -14.35 22.34
N GLN A 520 9.80 -13.84 23.11
CA GLN A 520 8.56 -14.57 23.36
C GLN A 520 7.69 -14.74 22.12
N ILE A 521 7.71 -13.82 21.14
CA ILE A 521 6.88 -13.97 19.93
C ILE A 521 7.32 -15.16 19.06
N PHE A 522 8.54 -15.63 19.24
CA PHE A 522 9.08 -16.81 18.56
C PHE A 522 8.91 -18.10 19.39
N GLY A 523 8.30 -18.00 20.57
CA GLY A 523 7.99 -19.14 21.43
C GLY A 523 6.79 -19.96 20.94
N LYS A 524 6.45 -21.02 21.69
CA LYS A 524 5.33 -21.95 21.37
C LYS A 524 3.94 -21.44 21.79
N GLN A 525 3.84 -20.19 22.24
CA GLN A 525 2.59 -19.62 22.72
C GLN A 525 1.62 -19.36 21.56
N LYS A 526 0.32 -19.62 21.77
CA LYS A 526 -0.71 -19.43 20.73
C LYS A 526 -1.21 -17.99 20.63
N GLN A 527 -1.09 -17.23 21.71
CA GLN A 527 -1.62 -15.87 21.80
C GLN A 527 -0.74 -15.01 22.70
N LEU A 528 -0.83 -13.70 22.51
CA LEU A 528 -0.17 -12.69 23.32
C LEU A 528 -1.07 -11.46 23.45
N TYR A 529 -1.25 -10.96 24.68
CA TYR A 529 -2.23 -9.90 25.02
C TYR A 529 -3.62 -10.15 24.40
N SER A 530 -4.09 -11.41 24.46
CA SER A 530 -5.38 -11.85 23.88
C SER A 530 -5.50 -11.73 22.35
N GLN A 531 -4.40 -11.54 21.64
CA GLN A 531 -4.35 -11.60 20.18
C GLN A 531 -3.60 -12.84 19.68
N PRO A 532 -3.97 -13.42 18.52
CA PRO A 532 -3.25 -14.53 17.91
C PRO A 532 -1.77 -14.21 17.72
N ILE A 533 -0.88 -15.14 18.09
CA ILE A 533 0.56 -14.87 18.10
C ILE A 533 1.11 -14.52 16.72
N ASP A 534 0.56 -15.11 15.65
CA ASP A 534 1.06 -14.94 14.29
C ASP A 534 0.78 -13.52 13.76
N VAL A 535 -0.37 -12.95 14.14
CA VAL A 535 -0.74 -11.55 13.85
C VAL A 535 0.22 -10.61 14.58
N VAL A 536 0.40 -10.81 15.89
CA VAL A 536 1.31 -9.98 16.69
C VAL A 536 2.74 -10.08 16.18
N ARG A 537 3.21 -11.29 15.87
CA ARG A 537 4.56 -11.52 15.34
C ARG A 537 4.76 -10.76 14.03
N THR A 538 3.82 -10.87 13.10
CA THR A 538 3.86 -10.17 11.81
C THR A 538 3.96 -8.66 11.99
N ASP A 539 3.09 -8.09 12.82
CA ASP A 539 3.05 -6.63 13.05
C ASP A 539 4.37 -6.11 13.66
N ILE A 540 4.85 -6.77 14.73
CA ILE A 540 6.09 -6.42 15.42
C ILE A 540 7.29 -6.52 14.47
N LEU A 541 7.37 -7.59 13.68
CA LEU A 541 8.45 -7.82 12.73
C LEU A 541 8.48 -6.79 11.60
N LYS A 542 7.30 -6.44 11.04
CA LYS A 542 7.19 -5.37 10.01
C LYS A 542 7.69 -4.03 10.57
N GLN A 543 7.26 -3.64 11.77
CA GLN A 543 7.71 -2.41 12.43
C GLN A 543 9.23 -2.43 12.67
N LEU A 544 9.78 -3.53 13.18
CA LEU A 544 11.21 -3.62 13.49
C LEU A 544 12.10 -3.67 12.25
N VAL A 545 11.64 -4.26 11.14
CA VAL A 545 12.41 -4.21 9.88
C VAL A 545 12.49 -2.81 9.34
N ILE A 546 11.38 -2.09 9.33
CA ILE A 546 11.39 -0.71 8.83
C ILE A 546 12.23 0.17 9.75
N ALA A 547 12.10 -0.02 11.07
CA ALA A 547 12.98 0.61 12.05
C ALA A 547 14.48 0.29 11.77
N SER A 548 14.80 -0.95 11.41
CA SER A 548 16.18 -1.38 11.12
C SER A 548 16.78 -0.75 9.86
N MET A 549 15.95 -0.21 8.96
CA MET A 549 16.43 0.58 7.82
C MET A 549 16.99 1.94 8.28
N HIS A 550 16.55 2.45 9.42
CA HIS A 550 16.99 3.72 10.01
C HIS A 550 17.93 3.52 11.21
N MET A 551 17.88 2.37 11.88
CA MET A 551 18.76 1.95 12.99
C MET A 551 19.31 0.55 12.71
N PRO A 552 20.43 0.44 11.96
CA PRO A 552 20.99 -0.84 11.51
C PRO A 552 21.27 -1.86 12.64
N GLU A 553 21.51 -1.38 13.85
CA GLU A 553 21.80 -2.19 15.04
C GLU A 553 20.64 -3.11 15.42
N LEU A 554 19.40 -2.75 15.05
CA LEU A 554 18.24 -3.63 15.26
C LEU A 554 18.32 -4.93 14.45
N LYS A 555 19.10 -4.98 13.37
CA LYS A 555 19.26 -6.20 12.55
C LYS A 555 19.84 -7.36 13.35
N GLY A 556 20.89 -7.11 14.13
CA GLY A 556 21.51 -8.15 14.97
C GLY A 556 20.58 -8.67 16.06
N ILE A 557 19.74 -7.79 16.62
CA ILE A 557 18.71 -8.19 17.60
C ILE A 557 17.67 -9.09 16.93
N LEU A 558 17.18 -8.72 15.75
CA LEU A 558 16.21 -9.51 14.98
C LEU A 558 16.77 -10.88 14.56
N GLU A 559 18.01 -10.93 14.06
CA GLU A 559 18.69 -12.18 13.68
C GLU A 559 18.83 -13.14 14.87
N SER A 560 19.06 -12.60 16.07
CA SER A 560 19.14 -13.39 17.31
C SER A 560 17.77 -13.73 17.92
N LYS A 561 16.65 -13.39 17.26
CA LYS A 561 15.30 -13.53 17.81
C LYS A 561 15.10 -12.76 19.13
N GLY A 562 15.80 -11.65 19.32
CA GLY A 562 15.78 -10.86 20.56
C GLY A 562 16.51 -11.50 21.74
N LEU A 563 17.35 -12.51 21.49
CA LEU A 563 18.14 -13.19 22.53
C LEU A 563 19.48 -12.51 22.82
N ARG A 564 19.99 -11.71 21.87
CA ARG A 564 21.23 -10.97 22.02
C ARG A 564 20.97 -9.47 21.85
N PRO A 565 21.34 -8.64 22.83
CA PRO A 565 21.28 -7.19 22.68
C PRO A 565 22.33 -6.70 21.68
N SER A 566 22.15 -5.47 21.19
CA SER A 566 23.20 -4.76 20.45
C SER A 566 23.87 -3.71 21.32
N ILE A 567 25.14 -3.45 21.06
CA ILE A 567 25.92 -2.42 21.77
C ILE A 567 26.07 -1.22 20.84
N VAL A 568 25.79 -0.02 21.35
CA VAL A 568 25.87 1.24 20.60
C VAL A 568 26.72 2.26 21.36
N THR A 569 27.41 3.12 20.62
CA THR A 569 28.28 4.16 21.20
C THR A 569 27.50 5.42 21.55
N LEU A 570 28.13 6.34 22.29
CA LEU A 570 27.55 7.68 22.57
C LEU A 570 27.19 8.46 21.29
N GLN A 571 27.98 8.32 20.22
CA GLN A 571 27.69 8.99 18.95
C GLN A 571 26.43 8.41 18.28
N ASP A 572 26.28 7.09 18.31
CA ASP A 572 25.10 6.40 17.79
C ASP A 572 23.86 6.81 18.60
N MET A 573 23.99 6.94 19.93
CA MET A 573 22.93 7.44 20.80
C MET A 573 22.45 8.86 20.44
N ALA A 574 23.38 9.77 20.11
CA ALA A 574 23.01 11.11 19.67
C ALA A 574 22.20 11.07 18.35
N ASN A 575 22.55 10.18 17.44
CA ASN A 575 21.79 9.96 16.19
C ASN A 575 20.41 9.34 16.47
N ILE A 576 20.33 8.39 17.41
CA ILE A 576 19.07 7.74 17.82
C ILE A 576 18.08 8.76 18.37
N ILE A 577 18.54 9.62 19.30
CA ILE A 577 17.71 10.67 19.92
C ILE A 577 17.28 11.72 18.88
N GLY A 578 18.17 12.07 17.94
CA GLY A 578 17.91 13.12 16.96
C GLY A 578 17.01 12.69 15.81
N LYS A 579 17.49 11.76 14.96
CA LYS A 579 16.83 11.42 13.67
C LYS A 579 15.95 10.18 13.77
N VAL A 580 16.37 9.18 14.54
CA VAL A 580 15.68 7.87 14.59
C VAL A 580 14.41 7.93 15.43
N HIS A 581 14.40 8.73 16.50
CA HIS A 581 13.24 8.89 17.37
C HIS A 581 11.97 9.25 16.59
N THR A 582 12.08 10.17 15.62
CA THR A 582 10.94 10.58 14.79
C THR A 582 10.38 9.42 13.97
N VAL A 583 11.25 8.59 13.39
CA VAL A 583 10.84 7.39 12.65
C VAL A 583 10.11 6.41 13.57
N PHE A 584 10.62 6.20 14.78
CA PHE A 584 10.04 5.26 15.72
C PHE A 584 8.69 5.74 16.25
N GLU A 585 8.52 7.04 16.47
CA GLU A 585 7.23 7.62 16.85
C GLU A 585 6.14 7.39 15.79
N ILE A 586 6.49 7.46 14.50
CA ILE A 586 5.58 7.17 13.37
C ILE A 586 5.18 5.71 13.38
N LEU A 587 6.17 4.81 13.47
CA LEU A 587 5.95 3.37 13.55
C LEU A 587 5.19 2.96 14.81
N GLY A 588 5.06 3.86 15.79
CA GLY A 588 4.53 3.53 17.10
C GLY A 588 5.49 2.66 17.90
N ILE A 589 6.78 2.77 17.70
CA ILE A 589 7.80 2.13 18.54
C ILE A 589 8.13 3.09 19.69
N SER A 590 8.04 2.60 20.92
CA SER A 590 8.40 3.38 22.10
C SER A 590 9.89 3.21 22.43
N ILE A 591 10.54 4.28 22.90
CA ILE A 591 11.95 4.24 23.33
C ILE A 591 12.02 4.56 24.82
N VAL A 592 12.72 3.72 25.58
CA VAL A 592 13.03 3.95 26.99
C VAL A 592 14.52 4.23 27.10
N ILE A 593 14.85 5.46 27.53
CA ILE A 593 16.22 5.97 27.66
C ILE A 593 16.57 6.06 29.16
N PRO A 594 17.83 5.74 29.56
CA PRO A 594 18.29 5.90 30.93
C PRO A 594 18.11 7.33 31.45
N LYS A 595 17.78 7.48 32.74
CA LYS A 595 17.55 8.80 33.36
C LYS A 595 18.74 9.76 33.22
N GLY A 596 19.98 9.24 33.26
CA GLY A 596 21.21 10.03 33.13
C GLY A 596 21.46 10.65 31.75
N LEU A 597 20.82 10.12 30.70
CA LEU A 597 20.93 10.65 29.33
C LEU A 597 19.83 11.67 28.97
N ARG A 598 18.82 11.85 29.84
CA ARG A 598 17.75 12.84 29.60
C ARG A 598 18.28 14.27 29.49
N ASP A 599 19.42 14.57 30.12
CA ASP A 599 20.06 15.89 30.09
C ASP A 599 20.88 16.20 28.83
N LEU A 600 21.11 15.19 27.96
CA LEU A 600 21.69 15.34 26.62
C LEU A 600 20.63 15.62 25.54
N ALA A 601 19.38 15.20 25.76
CA ALA A 601 18.26 15.46 24.85
C ALA A 601 17.73 16.90 24.93
N LYS A 602 18.19 17.70 25.90
CA LYS A 602 17.90 19.14 25.97
C LYS A 602 18.85 19.90 25.04
N PRO A 603 18.37 20.74 24.12
CA PRO A 603 19.25 21.58 23.31
C PRO A 603 20.06 22.49 24.23
N ARG A 604 21.38 22.27 24.32
CA ARG A 604 22.29 23.15 25.06
C ARG A 604 22.72 24.28 24.14
N LEU A 605 22.38 25.51 24.51
CA LEU A 605 22.74 26.72 23.77
C LEU A 605 24.24 26.97 23.95
N PHE A 606 25.05 26.58 22.96
CA PHE A 606 26.50 26.83 22.98
C PHE A 606 26.78 28.24 22.44
N LEU A 607 27.00 29.20 23.33
CA LEU A 607 27.55 30.51 22.98
C LEU A 607 29.05 30.39 22.72
N LYS A 608 29.45 30.49 21.45
CA LYS A 608 30.85 30.50 21.03
C LYS A 608 31.29 31.94 20.79
N ALA A 609 31.95 32.56 21.76
CA ALA A 609 32.60 33.86 21.58
C ALA A 609 34.08 33.64 21.22
N SER A 610 34.50 34.13 20.06
CA SER A 610 35.92 34.15 19.65
C SER A 610 36.44 35.59 19.72
N THR A 611 37.54 35.82 20.43
CA THR A 611 38.25 37.10 20.38
C THR A 611 39.21 37.15 19.20
N LYS A 612 39.30 38.31 18.57
CA LYS A 612 40.05 38.56 17.34
C LYS A 612 41.54 38.82 17.62
N SER A 613 42.18 37.97 18.40
CA SER A 613 43.63 37.95 18.60
C SER A 613 44.00 36.65 19.31
N GLY A 614 44.81 35.81 18.66
CA GLY A 614 45.01 34.42 19.05
C GLY A 614 45.56 34.21 20.45
N SER A 615 44.80 33.49 21.28
CA SER A 615 45.24 32.33 22.07
C SER A 615 44.08 31.87 22.99
N THR A 616 43.79 30.57 22.96
CA THR A 616 42.84 29.80 23.81
C THR A 616 41.35 30.18 23.75
N ALA A 617 40.56 29.30 23.12
CA ALA A 617 39.11 29.27 23.30
C ALA A 617 38.80 28.76 24.72
N VAL A 618 38.18 29.59 25.56
CA VAL A 618 37.73 29.19 26.89
C VAL A 618 36.27 28.74 26.80
N SER A 619 36.00 27.48 27.14
CA SER A 619 34.66 26.93 27.26
C SER A 619 34.11 27.25 28.65
N TYR A 620 33.08 28.09 28.75
CA TYR A 620 32.39 28.32 30.01
C TYR A 620 31.36 27.20 30.23
N ILE A 621 31.51 26.47 31.34
CA ILE A 621 30.57 25.45 31.80
C ILE A 621 29.28 26.14 32.29
N SER A 622 28.16 25.51 31.95
CA SER A 622 26.75 25.78 32.29
C SER A 622 26.45 26.68 33.48
N LEU A 623 25.64 27.72 33.25
CA LEU A 623 24.76 28.27 34.28
C LEU A 623 23.56 27.33 34.41
N ASN A 624 23.33 26.82 35.62
CA ASN A 624 22.25 25.88 35.99
C ASN A 624 20.85 26.43 35.72
#